data_AF-A0A1H6MHQ0-F1
#
_entry.id   AF-A0A1H6MHQ0-F1
#
_cell.length_a   1.000
_cell.length_b   1.000
_cell.length_c   1.000
_cell.angle_alpha   90.00
_cell.angle_beta   90.00
_cell.angle_gamma   90.00
#
_symmetry.space_group_name_H-M   'P 1'
#
loop_
_entity.id
_entity.type
_entity.pdbx_description
1 polymer ?
#
loop_
_entity_poly.entity_id
_entity_poly.type
_entity_poly.pdbx_seq_one_letter_code
_entity_poly.pdbx_strand_id
1 'polypeptide(L)'
;MNETYRLQKIRNLGVRLQELELVSLTPGKSYTSVALNFLFADHELERPAGVPLEHTLKTLGNAIVSKRKVRFTNLDADAVIDFFCRLYRVH
;
A
#
# COMPACT_ATOMS: atom_id res chain seq x y z
N MET A 1 5.07 -9.61 10.47
CA MET A 1 4.92 -8.46 11.40
C MET A 1 3.57 -8.50 12.12
N ASN A 2 3.42 -7.82 13.27
CA ASN A 2 2.10 -7.55 13.87
C ASN A 2 1.38 -6.42 13.10
N GLU A 3 0.05 -6.43 13.09
CA GLU A 3 -0.83 -5.49 12.39
C GLU A 3 -0.54 -4.02 12.72
N THR A 4 -0.28 -3.69 13.99
CA THR A 4 0.08 -2.32 14.40
C THR A 4 1.31 -1.80 13.65
N TYR A 5 2.33 -2.65 13.47
CA TYR A 5 3.55 -2.26 12.79
C TYR A 5 3.35 -2.09 11.28
N ARG A 6 2.51 -2.94 10.67
CA ARG A 6 2.08 -2.78 9.27
C ARG A 6 1.37 -1.44 9.06
N LEU A 7 0.44 -1.09 9.94
CA LEU A 7 -0.29 0.18 9.89
C LEU A 7 0.63 1.38 10.02
N GLN A 8 1.64 1.32 10.89
CA GLN A 8 2.67 2.35 11.03
C GLN A 8 3.50 2.52 9.74
N LYS A 9 3.95 1.43 9.12
CA LYS A 9 4.67 1.51 7.84
C LYS A 9 3.81 2.12 6.73
N ILE A 10 2.55 1.71 6.62
CA ILE A 10 1.62 2.26 5.63
C ILE A 10 1.33 3.74 5.91
N ARG A 11 1.26 4.14 7.19
CA ARG A 11 1.15 5.55 7.57
C ARG A 11 2.37 6.35 7.09
N ASN A 12 3.58 5.86 7.34
CA ASN A 12 4.81 6.53 6.92
C ASN A 12 4.90 6.63 5.39
N LEU A 13 4.46 5.57 4.69
CA LEU A 13 4.29 5.62 3.25
C LEU A 13 3.31 6.72 2.82
N GLY A 14 2.17 6.87 3.50
CA GLY A 14 1.23 7.95 3.22
C GLY A 14 1.81 9.34 3.42
N VAL A 15 2.62 9.54 4.46
CA VAL A 15 3.35 10.81 4.66
C VAL A 15 4.30 11.05 3.49
N ARG A 16 5.08 10.04 3.11
CA ARG A 16 6.03 10.15 2.00
C ARG A 16 5.34 10.45 0.66
N LEU A 17 4.20 9.82 0.40
CA LEU A 17 3.42 10.10 -0.80
C LEU A 17 2.93 11.55 -0.84
N GLN A 18 2.60 12.13 0.32
CA GLN A 18 2.23 13.55 0.41
C GLN A 18 3.45 14.46 0.17
N GLU A 19 4.62 14.13 0.75
CA GLU A 19 5.86 14.88 0.50
C GLU A 19 6.27 14.87 -0.97
N LEU A 20 5.96 13.79 -1.69
CA LEU A 20 6.17 13.66 -3.13
C LEU A 20 5.04 14.31 -3.96
N GLU A 21 4.08 14.96 -3.32
CA GLU A 21 2.91 15.61 -3.94
C GLU A 21 2.04 14.65 -4.78
N LEU A 22 2.15 13.34 -4.54
CA LEU A 22 1.36 12.30 -5.22
C LEU A 22 -0.06 12.17 -4.64
N VAL A 23 -0.23 12.61 -3.39
CA VAL A 23 -1.51 12.62 -2.68
C VAL A 23 -1.67 13.91 -1.88
N SER A 24 -2.92 14.30 -1.65
CA SER A 24 -3.25 15.36 -0.70
C SER A 24 -4.01 14.79 0.49
N LEU A 25 -3.58 15.12 1.71
CA LEU A 25 -4.29 14.72 2.92
C LEU A 25 -5.50 15.65 3.13
N THR A 26 -6.69 15.14 2.84
CA THR A 26 -7.93 15.84 3.19
C THR A 26 -8.18 15.79 4.70
N PRO A 27 -8.72 16.87 5.32
CA PRO A 27 -9.09 16.87 6.73
C PRO A 27 -9.95 15.66 7.10
N GLY A 28 -9.65 15.02 8.24
CA GLY A 28 -10.38 13.85 8.74
C GLY A 28 -10.02 12.50 8.10
N LYS A 29 -9.10 12.45 7.12
CA LYS A 29 -8.54 11.18 6.62
C LYS A 29 -7.20 10.88 7.30
N SER A 30 -6.91 9.60 7.51
CA SER A 30 -5.61 9.16 7.98
C SER A 30 -4.66 8.91 6.81
N TYR A 31 -3.37 9.15 7.02
CA TYR A 31 -2.31 8.83 6.06
C TYR A 31 -2.36 7.36 5.60
N THR A 32 -2.68 6.43 6.50
CA THR A 32 -2.85 5.02 6.14
C THR A 32 -3.92 4.83 5.08
N SER A 33 -5.08 5.50 5.25
CA SER A 33 -6.19 5.36 4.30
C SER A 33 -5.88 6.04 2.97
N VAL A 34 -5.24 7.21 2.99
CA VAL A 34 -4.80 7.92 1.78
C VAL A 34 -3.80 7.09 0.99
N ALA A 35 -2.80 6.52 1.67
CA ALA A 35 -1.81 5.65 1.04
C ALA A 35 -2.46 4.46 0.34
N LEU A 36 -3.33 3.72 1.05
CA LEU A 36 -4.01 2.57 0.48
C LEU A 36 -4.86 2.97 -0.74
N ASN A 37 -5.64 4.05 -0.65
CA ASN A 37 -6.46 4.50 -1.78
C ASN A 37 -5.60 4.84 -3.00
N PHE A 38 -4.49 5.54 -2.80
CA PHE A 38 -3.55 5.87 -3.87
C PHE A 38 -2.95 4.62 -4.50
N LEU A 39 -2.43 3.68 -3.70
CA LEU A 39 -1.81 2.46 -4.22
C LEU A 39 -2.79 1.61 -5.04
N PHE A 40 -4.04 1.52 -4.60
CA PHE A 40 -5.10 0.85 -5.35
C PHE A 40 -5.41 1.56 -6.66
N ALA A 41 -5.57 2.89 -6.63
CA ALA A 41 -5.82 3.68 -7.83
C ALA A 41 -4.66 3.59 -8.86
N ASP A 42 -3.40 3.61 -8.41
CA ASP A 42 -2.20 3.47 -9.26
C ASP A 42 -2.11 2.07 -9.94
N HIS A 43 -2.76 1.08 -9.34
CA HIS A 43 -2.88 -0.28 -9.88
C HIS A 43 -4.22 -0.53 -10.59
N GLU A 44 -5.04 0.52 -10.80
CA GLU A 44 -6.34 0.43 -11.45
C GLU A 44 -7.29 -0.56 -10.74
N LEU A 45 -7.20 -0.61 -9.41
CA LEU A 45 -7.99 -1.49 -8.56
C LEU A 45 -8.95 -0.71 -7.67
N GLU A 46 -10.11 -1.32 -7.38
CA GLU A 46 -10.99 -0.87 -6.31
C GLU A 46 -10.50 -1.40 -4.96
N ARG A 47 -10.42 -0.51 -3.96
CA ARG A 47 -10.04 -0.90 -2.61
C ARG A 47 -11.16 -1.72 -1.96
N PRO A 48 -10.91 -2.96 -1.51
CA PRO A 48 -11.91 -3.75 -0.84
C PRO A 48 -12.27 -3.12 0.52
N ALA A 49 -13.57 -3.03 0.81
CA ALA A 49 -14.10 -2.52 2.06
C ALA A 49 -14.49 -3.67 3.00
N GLY A 50 -14.36 -3.45 4.31
CA GLY A 50 -14.79 -4.42 5.33
C GLY A 50 -13.94 -5.69 5.44
N VAL A 51 -12.78 -5.76 4.76
CA VAL A 51 -11.86 -6.90 4.83
C VAL A 51 -10.63 -6.59 5.69
N PRO A 52 -9.97 -7.61 6.26
CA PRO A 52 -8.74 -7.43 7.01
C PRO A 52 -7.63 -6.78 6.18
N LEU A 53 -6.71 -6.09 6.87
CA LEU A 53 -5.58 -5.41 6.23
C LEU A 53 -4.73 -6.39 5.40
N GLU A 54 -4.52 -7.59 5.91
CA GLU A 54 -3.75 -8.62 5.20
C GLU A 54 -4.37 -8.96 3.82
N HIS A 55 -5.69 -9.11 3.76
CA HIS A 55 -6.38 -9.40 2.51
C HIS A 55 -6.31 -8.22 1.54
N THR A 56 -6.43 -7.00 2.07
CA THR A 56 -6.26 -5.76 1.30
C THR A 56 -4.87 -5.72 0.65
N LEU A 57 -3.82 -6.01 1.41
CA LEU A 57 -2.44 -5.98 0.91
C LEU A 57 -2.15 -7.12 -0.08
N LYS A 58 -2.66 -8.33 0.17
CA LYS A 58 -2.55 -9.45 -0.80
C LYS A 58 -3.17 -9.11 -2.15
N THR A 59 -4.26 -8.35 -2.17
CA THR A 59 -4.90 -7.88 -3.41
C THR A 59 -3.94 -7.00 -4.23
N LEU A 60 -3.25 -6.05 -3.59
CA LEU A 60 -2.20 -5.26 -4.23
C LEU A 60 -1.03 -6.13 -4.69
N GLY A 61 -0.61 -7.10 -3.87
CA GLY A 61 0.45 -8.05 -4.20
C GLY A 61 0.19 -8.78 -5.52
N ASN A 62 -1.03 -9.30 -5.70
CA ASN A 62 -1.43 -9.97 -6.93
C ASN A 62 -1.38 -9.03 -8.14
N ALA A 63 -1.79 -7.77 -7.96
CA ALA A 63 -1.75 -6.75 -9.01
C ALA A 63 -0.32 -6.45 -9.47
N ILE A 64 0.61 -6.30 -8.51
CA ILE A 64 2.03 -6.07 -8.77
C ILE A 64 2.62 -7.23 -9.60
N VAL A 65 2.34 -8.47 -9.18
CA VAL A 65 2.84 -9.68 -9.86
C VAL A 65 2.31 -9.76 -11.29
N SER A 66 1.01 -9.49 -11.47
CA SER A 66 0.35 -9.48 -12.79
C SER A 66 0.96 -8.42 -13.72
N LYS A 67 1.09 -7.17 -13.25
CA LYS A 67 1.59 -6.04 -14.05
C LYS A 67 3.06 -6.19 -14.43
N ARG A 68 3.89 -6.77 -13.56
CA ARG A 68 5.35 -6.91 -13.79
C ARG A 68 5.75 -8.21 -14.50
N LYS A 69 4.82 -9.11 -14.84
CA LYS A 69 5.08 -10.43 -15.47
C LYS A 69 6.19 -11.24 -14.78
N VAL A 70 6.34 -11.10 -13.45
CA VAL A 70 7.40 -11.78 -12.71
C VAL A 70 7.01 -13.25 -12.55
N ARG A 71 7.87 -14.17 -13.00
CA ARG A 71 7.73 -15.62 -12.81
C ARG A 71 7.87 -15.96 -11.31
N PHE A 72 6.75 -15.89 -10.59
CA PHE A 72 6.50 -16.37 -9.22
C PHE A 72 7.19 -15.65 -8.05
N THR A 73 6.36 -15.00 -7.22
CA THR A 73 6.07 -15.41 -5.82
C THR A 73 4.81 -14.66 -5.39
N ASN A 74 3.83 -15.31 -4.74
CA ASN A 74 2.74 -14.58 -4.10
C ASN A 74 3.36 -13.66 -3.04
N LEU A 75 3.20 -12.35 -3.17
CA LEU A 75 3.69 -11.41 -2.19
C LEU A 75 2.81 -11.48 -0.95
N ASP A 76 3.39 -11.85 0.19
CA ASP A 76 2.71 -11.69 1.47
C ASP A 76 2.53 -10.21 1.82
N ALA A 77 1.69 -9.92 2.82
CA ALA A 77 1.35 -8.56 3.20
C ALA A 77 2.58 -7.71 3.59
N ASP A 78 3.59 -8.31 4.21
CA ASP A 78 4.79 -7.60 4.65
C ASP A 78 5.69 -7.28 3.44
N ALA A 79 5.84 -8.23 2.52
CA ALA A 79 6.56 -8.03 1.26
C ALA A 79 5.92 -6.96 0.37
N VAL A 80 4.59 -6.88 0.34
CA VAL A 80 3.87 -5.81 -0.38
C VAL A 80 4.17 -4.44 0.21
N ILE A 81 4.14 -4.30 1.54
CA ILE A 81 4.46 -3.03 2.20
C ILE A 81 5.92 -2.65 1.90
N ASP A 82 6.86 -3.58 2.07
CA ASP A 82 8.29 -3.33 1.85
C ASP A 82 8.58 -2.96 0.40
N PHE A 83 7.89 -3.58 -0.56
CA PHE A 83 7.96 -3.22 -1.97
C PHE A 83 7.61 -1.75 -2.19
N PHE A 84 6.48 -1.28 -1.66
CA PHE A 84 6.07 0.11 -1.82
C PHE A 84 6.95 1.09 -1.04
N CYS A 85 7.36 0.73 0.18
CA CYS A 85 8.33 1.52 0.93
C CYS A 85 9.62 1.73 0.13
N ARG A 86 10.14 0.69 -0.55
CA ARG A 86 11.31 0.82 -1.42
C ARG A 86 11.01 1.66 -2.67
N LEU A 87 9.86 1.44 -3.31
CA LEU A 87 9.46 2.16 -4.52
C LEU A 87 9.40 3.68 -4.28
N TYR A 88 8.85 4.09 -3.14
CA TYR A 88 8.69 5.51 -2.78
C TYR A 88 9.78 6.04 -1.83
N ARG A 89 10.82 5.24 -1.57
CA ARG A 89 11.98 5.60 -0.73
C ARG A 89 11.60 6.04 0.69
N VAL A 90 10.73 5.26 1.32
CA VAL A 90 10.36 5.36 2.74
C VAL A 90 11.42 4.62 3.57
N HIS A 91 11.98 5.29 4.58
CA HIS A 91 12.96 4.73 5.51
C HIS A 91 12.31 4.05 6.73
#